data_AF-A0A1J3EJV1-F1
#
_entry.id   AF-A0A1J3EJV1-F1
#
_cell.length_a   1.000
_cell.length_b   1.000
_cell.length_c   1.000
_cell.angle_alpha   90.00
_cell.angle_beta   90.00
_cell.angle_gamma   90.00
#
_symmetry.space_group_name_H-M   'P 1'
#
loop_
_entity.id
_entity.type
_entity.pdbx_description
1 polymer ?
#
loop_
_entity_poly.entity_id
_entity_poly.type
_entity_poly.pdbx_seq_one_letter_code
_entity_poly.pdbx_strand_id
1 'polypeptide(L)'
;KEMINRYDLALVEIKARNGFDAFHIAAKQGDLDVLKVLAEAHSELAMTVDLMNTTALHTAATQGHTEVVNFLLELGSSLAGIAKSNGKTALHSASRNGHVRVVKAL
;
A
#
# COMPACT_ATOMS: atom_id res chain seq x y z
N LYS A 1 10.12 14.57 -18.61
CA LYS A 1 11.21 13.73 -18.04
C LYS A 1 12.13 14.51 -17.09
N GLU A 2 11.82 15.78 -16.76
CA GLU A 2 12.67 16.68 -15.95
C GLU A 2 11.90 17.35 -14.79
N MET A 3 10.91 16.69 -14.18
CA MET A 3 10.14 17.26 -13.04
C MET A 3 10.17 16.42 -11.76
N ILE A 4 11.08 15.44 -11.68
CA ILE A 4 11.45 14.80 -10.40
C ILE A 4 12.92 15.11 -10.16
N ASN A 5 13.25 16.40 -10.09
CA ASN A 5 14.54 16.85 -9.61
C ASN A 5 14.44 16.86 -8.07
N ARG A 6 15.03 15.86 -7.43
CA ARG A 6 15.34 15.85 -5.99
C ARG A 6 14.14 16.13 -5.07
N TYR A 7 13.06 15.37 -5.18
CA TYR A 7 12.33 15.08 -3.95
C TYR A 7 13.32 14.32 -3.08
N ASP A 8 13.69 14.90 -1.96
CA ASP A 8 14.71 14.42 -1.05
C ASP A 8 14.39 12.94 -0.73
N LEU A 9 15.13 12.01 -1.34
CA LEU A 9 14.83 10.56 -1.32
C LEU A 9 14.76 10.06 0.14
N ALA A 10 15.39 10.77 1.06
CA ALA A 10 15.30 10.54 2.49
C ALA A 10 13.87 10.74 3.05
N LEU A 11 13.06 11.65 2.50
CA LEU A 11 11.73 11.95 3.02
C LEU A 11 10.73 10.81 2.79
N VAL A 12 10.86 10.04 1.70
CA VAL A 12 9.93 8.94 1.42
C VAL A 12 10.15 7.74 2.35
N GLU A 13 11.34 7.62 2.94
CA GLU A 13 11.67 6.60 3.94
C GLU A 13 11.22 6.99 5.36
N ILE A 14 10.82 8.25 5.57
CA ILE A 14 10.34 8.71 6.88
C ILE A 14 9.00 8.08 7.20
N LYS A 15 8.96 7.44 8.37
CA LYS A 15 7.76 6.84 8.92
C LYS A 15 7.15 7.72 10.01
N ALA A 16 5.83 7.82 9.99
CA ALA A 16 5.04 8.35 11.11
C ALA A 16 5.20 7.47 12.35
N ARG A 17 4.71 7.94 13.51
CA ARG A 17 4.85 7.25 14.80
C ARG A 17 4.27 5.83 14.82
N ASN A 18 3.29 5.54 13.97
CA ASN A 18 2.68 4.21 13.83
C ASN A 18 3.41 3.31 12.82
N GLY A 19 4.51 3.78 12.21
CA GLY A 19 5.26 3.08 11.18
C GLY A 19 4.76 3.30 9.76
N PHE A 20 3.73 4.12 9.54
CA PHE A 20 3.25 4.44 8.19
C PHE A 20 4.23 5.35 7.48
N ASP A 21 4.65 4.98 6.29
CA ASP A 21 5.30 5.89 5.33
C ASP A 21 4.26 6.58 4.43
N ALA A 22 4.73 7.39 3.49
CA ALA A 22 3.88 8.07 2.52
C ALA A 22 3.07 7.08 1.66
N PHE A 23 3.61 5.90 1.38
CA PHE A 23 2.96 4.87 0.55
C PHE A 23 1.74 4.26 1.27
N HIS A 24 1.87 3.98 2.56
CA HIS A 24 0.73 3.56 3.41
C HIS A 24 -0.37 4.63 3.46
N ILE A 25 0.01 5.90 3.59
CA ILE A 25 -0.92 7.02 3.68
C ILE A 25 -1.68 7.19 2.36
N ALA A 26 -0.98 7.20 1.21
CA ALA A 26 -1.62 7.30 -0.10
C ALA A 26 -2.57 6.12 -0.37
N ALA A 27 -2.15 4.89 -0.04
CA ALA A 27 -2.99 3.70 -0.15
C ALA A 27 -4.22 3.75 0.77
N LYS A 28 -4.13 4.39 1.94
CA LYS A 28 -5.29 4.64 2.82
C LYS A 28 -6.30 5.60 2.20
N GLN A 29 -5.82 6.64 1.52
CA GLN A 29 -6.68 7.64 0.90
C GLN A 29 -7.23 7.20 -0.46
N GLY A 30 -6.66 6.15 -1.06
CA GLY A 30 -7.04 5.69 -2.38
C GLY A 30 -6.41 6.51 -3.50
N ASP A 31 -5.34 7.25 -3.20
CA ASP A 31 -4.70 8.17 -4.13
C ASP A 31 -3.70 7.43 -5.03
N LEU A 32 -4.23 6.88 -6.14
CA LEU A 32 -3.47 6.09 -7.09
C LEU A 32 -2.37 6.90 -7.80
N ASP A 33 -2.62 8.17 -8.08
CA ASP A 33 -1.64 9.00 -8.81
C ASP A 33 -0.43 9.30 -7.94
N VAL A 34 -0.63 9.59 -6.65
CA VAL A 34 0.48 9.71 -5.69
C VAL A 34 1.24 8.39 -5.56
N LEU A 35 0.54 7.25 -5.48
CA LEU A 35 1.20 5.94 -5.41
C LEU A 35 2.08 5.66 -6.63
N LYS A 36 1.63 6.01 -7.84
CA LYS A 36 2.43 5.86 -9.06
C LYS A 36 3.70 6.71 -9.00
N VAL A 37 3.60 7.98 -8.61
CA VAL A 37 4.77 8.86 -8.46
C VAL A 37 5.75 8.32 -7.43
N LEU A 38 5.26 7.83 -6.29
CA LEU A 38 6.10 7.23 -5.25
C LEU A 38 6.77 5.93 -5.72
N ALA A 39 6.05 5.06 -6.44
CA ALA A 39 6.58 3.80 -6.96
C ALA A 39 7.61 4.02 -8.09
N GLU A 40 7.41 5.04 -8.94
CA GLU A 40 8.38 5.46 -9.95
C GLU A 40 9.69 5.94 -9.32
N ALA A 41 9.62 6.60 -8.17
CA ALA A 41 10.80 7.00 -7.42
C ALA A 41 11.44 5.82 -6.67
N HIS A 42 10.62 5.00 -6.00
CA HIS A 42 11.06 3.88 -5.15
C HIS A 42 10.02 2.76 -5.10
N SER A 43 10.14 1.77 -5.98
CA SER A 43 9.22 0.62 -6.04
C SER A 43 9.19 -0.22 -4.76
N GLU A 44 10.29 -0.27 -4.01
CA GLU A 44 10.41 -1.00 -2.74
C GLU A 44 9.44 -0.51 -1.65
N LEU A 45 8.92 0.72 -1.77
CA LEU A 45 7.89 1.25 -0.85
C LEU A 45 6.61 0.40 -0.85
N ALA A 46 6.32 -0.35 -1.91
CA ALA A 46 5.18 -1.24 -1.93
C ALA A 46 5.29 -2.41 -0.94
N MET A 47 6.51 -2.81 -0.60
CA MET A 47 6.82 -3.94 0.28
C MET A 47 7.05 -3.53 1.74
N THR A 48 7.06 -2.22 2.05
CA THR A 48 7.28 -1.76 3.41
C THR A 48 6.11 -2.12 4.32
N VAL A 49 6.40 -2.15 5.62
CA VAL A 49 5.42 -2.44 6.67
C VAL A 49 5.44 -1.43 7.80
N ASP A 50 4.29 -1.24 8.42
CA ASP A 50 4.14 -0.50 9.68
C ASP A 50 4.56 -1.33 10.90
N LEU A 51 4.38 -0.77 12.11
CA LEU A 51 4.73 -1.46 13.36
C LEU A 51 3.94 -2.75 13.62
N MET A 52 2.81 -2.96 12.94
CA MET A 52 1.92 -4.12 13.07
C MET A 52 2.01 -5.08 11.86
N ASN A 53 3.10 -4.98 11.10
CA ASN A 53 3.33 -5.72 9.86
C ASN A 53 2.21 -5.49 8.81
N THR A 54 1.59 -4.30 8.82
CA THR A 54 0.59 -3.88 7.85
C THR A 54 1.30 -3.33 6.63
N THR A 55 0.94 -3.80 5.44
CA THR A 55 1.38 -3.23 4.15
C THR A 55 0.39 -2.20 3.62
N ALA A 56 0.77 -1.45 2.59
CA ALA A 56 -0.16 -0.60 1.83
C ALA A 56 -1.37 -1.39 1.28
N LEU A 57 -1.17 -2.66 0.86
CA LEU A 57 -2.26 -3.52 0.35
C LEU A 57 -3.31 -3.80 1.42
N HIS A 58 -2.92 -4.08 2.66
CA HIS A 58 -3.86 -4.25 3.77
C HIS A 58 -4.71 -2.99 3.98
N THR A 59 -4.07 -1.83 3.85
CA THR A 59 -4.71 -0.54 4.08
C THR A 59 -5.73 -0.24 2.98
N ALA A 60 -5.33 -0.36 1.71
CA ALA A 60 -6.24 -0.22 0.56
C ALA A 60 -7.39 -1.24 0.60
N ALA A 61 -7.10 -2.50 0.94
CA ALA A 61 -8.10 -3.55 1.05
C ALA A 61 -9.09 -3.32 2.21
N THR A 62 -8.64 -2.71 3.31
CA THR A 62 -9.53 -2.33 4.43
C THR A 62 -10.47 -1.20 4.02
N GLN A 63 -10.02 -0.28 3.18
CA GLN A 63 -10.80 0.89 2.73
C GLN A 63 -11.64 0.62 1.47
N GLY A 64 -11.41 -0.47 0.75
CA GLY A 64 -12.19 -0.84 -0.44
C GLY A 64 -11.66 -0.25 -1.76
N HIS A 65 -10.45 0.32 -1.75
CA HIS A 65 -9.86 1.02 -2.88
C HIS A 65 -9.36 0.03 -3.95
N THR A 66 -10.28 -0.45 -4.78
CA THR A 66 -10.03 -1.55 -5.74
C THR A 66 -8.94 -1.21 -6.76
N GLU A 67 -8.90 0.03 -7.26
CA GLU A 67 -7.89 0.45 -8.24
C GLU A 67 -6.48 0.46 -7.63
N VAL A 68 -6.36 0.93 -6.39
CA VAL A 68 -5.11 0.85 -5.62
C VAL A 68 -4.71 -0.59 -5.36
N VAL A 69 -5.65 -1.47 -5.00
CA VAL A 69 -5.37 -2.90 -4.81
C VAL A 69 -4.79 -3.53 -6.07
N ASN A 70 -5.39 -3.28 -7.23
CA ASN A 70 -4.89 -3.80 -8.50
C ASN A 70 -3.47 -3.30 -8.80
N PHE A 71 -3.24 -2.00 -8.65
CA PHE A 71 -1.91 -1.42 -8.86
C PHE A 71 -0.84 -2.02 -7.93
N LEU A 72 -1.17 -2.23 -6.66
CA LEU A 72 -0.25 -2.87 -5.71
C LEU A 72 0.06 -4.31 -6.12
N LEU A 73 -0.93 -5.07 -6.59
CA LEU A 73 -0.71 -6.44 -7.08
C LEU A 73 0.11 -6.50 -8.37
N GLU A 74 0.02 -5.47 -9.22
CA GLU A 74 0.89 -5.30 -10.39
C GLU A 74 2.35 -5.04 -9.99
N LEU A 75 2.59 -4.32 -8.90
CA LEU A 75 3.94 -4.12 -8.34
C LEU A 75 4.50 -5.40 -7.70
N GLY A 76 3.64 -6.27 -7.17
CA GLY A 76 4.05 -7.56 -6.63
C GLY A 76 2.90 -8.40 -6.08
N SER A 77 2.56 -9.48 -6.76
CA SER A 77 1.48 -10.38 -6.35
C SER A 77 1.74 -11.08 -5.01
N SER A 78 3.00 -11.20 -4.58
CA SER A 78 3.39 -11.75 -3.28
C SER A 78 2.84 -10.94 -2.09
N LEU A 79 2.51 -9.66 -2.29
CA LEU A 79 1.89 -8.81 -1.27
C LEU A 79 0.60 -9.39 -0.70
N ALA A 80 -0.17 -10.12 -1.52
CA ALA A 80 -1.45 -10.72 -1.09
C ALA A 80 -1.27 -11.78 0.01
N GLY A 81 -0.09 -12.43 0.05
CA GLY A 81 0.25 -13.47 1.02
C GLY A 81 0.83 -12.94 2.33
N ILE A 82 1.19 -11.66 2.41
CA ILE A 82 1.78 -11.08 3.62
C ILE A 82 0.68 -10.99 4.69
N ALA A 83 0.98 -11.49 5.89
CA ALA A 83 0.10 -11.41 7.04
C ALA A 83 0.58 -10.35 8.03
N LYS A 84 -0.36 -9.59 8.58
CA LYS A 84 -0.12 -8.73 9.75
C LYS A 84 0.36 -9.52 10.95
N SER A 85 0.86 -8.84 11.99
CA SER A 85 1.29 -9.48 13.25
C SER A 85 0.20 -10.30 13.94
N ASN A 86 -1.08 -10.07 13.61
CA ASN A 86 -2.21 -10.85 14.11
C ASN A 86 -2.69 -11.96 13.14
N GLY A 87 -1.89 -12.31 12.14
CA GLY A 87 -2.18 -13.36 11.15
C GLY A 87 -3.16 -12.97 10.04
N LYS A 88 -3.70 -11.75 10.05
CA LYS A 88 -4.67 -11.31 9.02
C LYS A 88 -3.96 -10.85 7.75
N THR A 89 -4.40 -11.35 6.61
CA THR A 89 -4.01 -10.89 5.27
C THR A 89 -4.92 -9.78 4.76
N ALA A 90 -4.60 -9.17 3.63
CA ALA A 90 -5.45 -8.20 2.95
C ALA A 90 -6.85 -8.75 2.64
N LEU A 91 -6.97 -10.03 2.29
CA LEU A 91 -8.25 -10.70 2.04
C LEU A 91 -9.11 -10.76 3.30
N HIS A 92 -8.54 -11.03 4.48
CA HIS A 92 -9.28 -10.99 5.74
C HIS A 92 -9.86 -9.60 6.01
N SER A 93 -9.09 -8.55 5.72
CA SER A 93 -9.55 -7.15 5.86
C SER A 93 -10.68 -6.82 4.88
N ALA A 94 -10.53 -7.16 3.60
CA ALA A 94 -11.55 -6.88 2.59
C ALA A 94 -12.87 -7.63 2.89
N SER A 95 -12.77 -8.91 3.23
CA SER A 95 -13.91 -9.75 3.59
C SER A 95 -14.65 -9.23 4.83
N ARG A 96 -13.90 -8.84 5.88
CA ARG A 96 -14.51 -8.27 7.10
C ARG A 96 -15.31 -7.00 6.84
N ASN A 97 -14.87 -6.17 5.88
CA ASN A 97 -15.50 -4.88 5.59
C ASN A 97 -16.49 -4.94 4.40
N GLY A 98 -16.72 -6.12 3.81
CA GLY A 98 -17.70 -6.29 2.72
C GLY A 98 -17.25 -5.76 1.36
N HIS A 99 -15.93 -5.58 1.15
CA HIS A 99 -15.40 -5.00 -0.09
C HIS A 99 -15.30 -6.03 -1.21
N VAL A 100 -16.45 -6.42 -1.78
CA VAL A 100 -16.57 -7.51 -2.78
C VAL A 100 -15.64 -7.34 -3.98
N ARG A 101 -15.46 -6.11 -4.49
CA ARG A 101 -14.58 -5.85 -5.63
C ARG A 101 -13.11 -6.11 -5.30
N VAL A 102 -12.69 -5.75 -4.09
CA VAL A 102 -11.34 -6.06 -3.59
C VAL A 102 -11.17 -7.56 -3.38
N VAL A 103 -12.17 -8.24 -2.79
CA VAL A 103 -12.15 -9.70 -2.61
C VAL A 103 -11.99 -10.44 -3.94
N LYS A 104 -12.55 -9.92 -5.04
CA LYS A 104 -12.39 -10.50 -6.38
C LYS A 104 -11.00 -10.23 -7.00
N ALA A 105 -10.30 -9.22 -6.54
CA ALA A 105 -8.99 -8.83 -7.06
C ALA A 105 -7.83 -9.56 -6.35
N LEU A 106 -8.04 -9.96 -5.08
CA LEU A 106 -7.09 -10.70 -4.24
C LEU A 106 -7.24 -12.22 -4.41
#